data_AF-A0A2K3MGJ3-F1
#
_entry.id   AF-A0A2K3MGJ3-F1
#
_cell.length_a   1.000
_cell.length_b   1.000
_cell.length_c   1.000
_cell.angle_alpha   90.00
_cell.angle_beta   90.00
_cell.angle_gamma   90.00
#
_symmetry.space_group_name_H-M   'P 1'
#
loop_
_entity.id
_entity.type
_entity.pdbx_description
1 polymer ?
#
loop_
_entity_poly.entity_id
_entity_poly.type
_entity_poly.pdbx_seq_one_letter_code
_entity_poly.pdbx_strand_id
1 'polypeptide(L)'
;MMDMSPVGGKEGQSPPNSKKTSKKPKYSRFSQQELPAWKPILTPGWVISTFTVIGIIFIPVGLASLFSSEKVEEAVFRYDDTCLPSSDADNAVAYIKSATTNKTCTHKWTVS
;
A
#
# COMPACT_ATOMS: atom_id res chain seq x y z
N MET A 1 31.24 18.68 -72.90
CA MET A 1 32.13 19.47 -73.77
C MET A 1 31.31 20.64 -74.28
N MET A 2 31.49 21.91 -73.92
CA MET A 2 32.47 22.58 -73.06
C MET A 2 31.75 23.64 -72.19
N ASP A 3 32.34 23.84 -71.02
CA ASP A 3 32.07 24.84 -70.01
C ASP A 3 32.28 26.27 -70.53
N MET A 4 31.52 27.25 -70.03
CA MET A 4 31.87 28.67 -70.14
C MET A 4 31.19 29.49 -69.04
N SER A 5 31.76 29.48 -67.83
CA SER A 5 31.74 30.66 -66.96
C SER A 5 32.71 31.72 -67.51
N PRO A 6 32.47 33.05 -67.33
CA PRO A 6 33.00 33.69 -66.12
C PRO A 6 32.24 34.96 -65.66
N VAL A 7 32.80 35.57 -64.60
CA VAL A 7 32.67 36.96 -64.10
C VAL A 7 31.77 37.13 -62.87
N GLY A 8 32.44 37.29 -61.72
CA GLY A 8 31.85 37.78 -60.48
C GLY A 8 31.81 39.32 -60.39
N GLY A 9 31.18 39.81 -59.33
CA GLY A 9 31.28 41.22 -58.93
C GLY A 9 30.08 41.80 -58.20
N LYS A 10 30.15 41.73 -56.85
CA LYS A 10 29.74 42.74 -55.85
C LYS A 10 28.26 43.09 -55.61
N GLU A 11 27.84 42.75 -54.38
CA GLU A 11 27.19 43.61 -53.38
C GLU A 11 26.13 44.62 -53.87
N GLY A 12 24.89 44.15 -53.92
CA GLY A 12 23.70 45.00 -53.86
C GLY A 12 23.16 45.05 -52.43
N GLN A 13 23.50 46.12 -51.70
CA GLN A 13 22.98 46.40 -50.37
C GLN A 13 21.45 46.62 -50.43
N SER A 14 20.69 45.67 -49.88
CA SER A 14 19.26 45.83 -49.60
C SER A 14 19.07 46.47 -48.20
N PRO A 15 18.05 47.34 -48.01
CA PRO A 15 17.95 48.25 -46.86
C PRO A 15 17.76 47.51 -45.52
N PRO A 16 17.97 48.17 -44.35
CA PRO A 16 17.91 47.51 -43.05
C PRO A 16 16.51 46.91 -42.85
N ASN A 17 16.46 45.58 -42.93
CA ASN A 17 15.29 44.76 -42.69
C ASN A 17 14.65 45.18 -41.37
N SER A 18 13.48 45.82 -41.45
CA SER A 18 12.62 46.09 -40.30
C SER A 18 12.49 44.79 -39.51
N LYS A 19 13.04 44.74 -38.29
CA LYS A 19 12.92 43.58 -37.41
C LYS A 19 11.43 43.37 -37.13
N LYS A 20 10.79 42.50 -37.91
CA LYS A 20 9.41 42.06 -37.68
C LYS A 20 9.42 41.41 -36.30
N THR A 21 8.84 42.08 -35.30
CA THR A 21 8.63 41.51 -33.98
C THR A 21 7.63 40.37 -34.15
N SER A 22 8.16 39.16 -34.31
CA SER A 22 7.33 37.96 -34.40
C SER A 22 6.65 37.77 -33.05
N LYS A 23 5.32 37.88 -33.02
CA LYS A 23 4.49 37.55 -31.85
C LYS A 23 4.38 36.04 -31.60
N LYS A 24 5.13 35.22 -32.36
CA LYS A 24 5.13 33.78 -32.18
C LYS A 24 5.80 33.44 -30.85
N PRO A 25 5.15 32.62 -30.00
CA PRO A 25 5.74 32.20 -28.74
C PRO A 25 7.06 31.47 -29.00
N LYS A 26 8.04 31.71 -28.13
CA LYS A 26 9.36 31.10 -28.22
C LYS A 26 9.22 29.59 -27.99
N TYR A 27 9.69 28.79 -28.94
CA TYR A 27 9.57 27.34 -28.90
C TYR A 27 10.28 26.77 -27.66
N SER A 28 9.53 26.09 -26.80
CA SER A 28 10.04 25.36 -25.63
C SER A 28 9.17 24.13 -25.40
N ARG A 29 9.82 22.97 -25.21
CA ARG A 29 9.20 21.66 -24.91
C ARG A 29 8.21 21.73 -23.74
N PHE A 30 8.48 22.61 -22.77
CA PHE A 30 7.61 22.85 -21.62
C PHE A 30 6.31 23.58 -22.00
N SER A 31 6.40 24.66 -22.77
CA SER A 31 5.21 25.42 -23.20
C SER A 31 4.34 24.65 -24.22
N GLN A 32 4.94 23.71 -24.95
CA GLN A 32 4.26 22.85 -25.92
C GLN A 32 3.73 21.56 -25.32
N GLN A 33 3.97 21.31 -24.02
CA GLN A 33 3.51 20.11 -23.32
C GLN A 33 4.04 18.81 -23.95
N GLU A 34 5.22 18.87 -24.58
CA GLU A 34 5.96 17.71 -25.13
C GLU A 34 6.93 17.11 -24.10
N LEU A 35 6.62 17.23 -22.81
CA LEU A 35 7.40 16.53 -21.81
C LEU A 35 7.17 15.03 -21.95
N PRO A 36 8.23 14.20 -21.86
CA PRO A 36 8.08 12.76 -21.83
C PRO A 36 7.28 12.37 -20.58
N ALA A 37 5.99 12.13 -20.76
CA ALA A 37 5.11 11.61 -19.73
C ALA A 37 5.04 10.10 -19.89
N TRP A 38 5.33 9.36 -18.84
CA TRP A 38 4.91 7.97 -18.79
C TRP A 38 3.40 7.96 -18.62
N LYS A 39 2.69 7.50 -19.64
CA LYS A 39 1.25 7.25 -19.57
C LYS A 39 1.07 5.75 -19.30
N PRO A 40 0.93 5.32 -18.03
CA PRO A 40 0.65 3.93 -17.74
C PRO A 40 -0.75 3.61 -18.30
N ILE A 41 -0.78 2.85 -19.39
CA ILE A 41 -2.03 2.30 -19.91
C ILE A 41 -2.30 1.04 -19.08
N LEU A 42 -3.31 1.12 -18.22
CA LEU A 42 -3.73 -0.02 -17.39
C LEU A 42 -4.46 -1.04 -18.27
N THR A 43 -3.71 -1.88 -18.97
CA THR A 43 -4.29 -2.99 -19.74
C THR A 43 -4.78 -4.06 -18.76
N PRO A 44 -5.96 -4.68 -18.98
CA PRO A 44 -6.49 -5.73 -18.12
C PRO A 44 -5.50 -6.86 -17.80
N GLY A 45 -4.61 -7.22 -18.74
CA GLY A 45 -3.57 -8.22 -18.52
C GLY A 45 -2.57 -7.86 -17.42
N TRP A 46 -2.16 -6.59 -17.30
CA TRP A 46 -1.26 -6.14 -16.23
C TRP A 46 -1.92 -6.21 -14.86
N VAL A 47 -3.20 -5.85 -14.82
CA VAL A 47 -4.01 -5.89 -13.60
C VAL A 47 -4.16 -7.35 -13.12
N ILE A 48 -4.53 -8.25 -14.02
CA ILE A 48 -4.66 -9.69 -13.72
C ILE A 48 -3.33 -10.25 -13.21
N SER A 49 -2.22 -9.98 -13.90
CA SER A 49 -0.90 -10.45 -13.49
C SER A 49 -0.51 -9.96 -12.10
N THR A 50 -0.77 -8.69 -11.80
CA THR A 50 -0.45 -8.09 -10.50
C THR A 50 -1.27 -8.73 -9.38
N PHE A 51 -2.58 -8.92 -9.58
CA PHE A 51 -3.42 -9.61 -8.60
C PHE A 51 -3.02 -11.08 -8.42
N THR A 52 -2.61 -11.78 -9.47
CA THR A 52 -2.10 -13.15 -9.35
C THR A 52 -0.83 -13.21 -8.52
N VAL A 53 0.14 -12.31 -8.75
CA VAL A 53 1.38 -12.25 -7.96
C VAL A 53 1.08 -11.96 -6.49
N ILE A 54 0.21 -10.98 -6.21
CA ILE A 54 -0.22 -10.65 -4.86
C ILE A 54 -0.89 -11.87 -4.19
N GLY A 55 -1.76 -12.58 -4.91
CA GLY A 55 -2.41 -13.79 -4.42
C GLY A 55 -1.41 -14.90 -4.08
N ILE A 56 -0.44 -15.18 -4.96
CA ILE A 56 0.62 -16.18 -4.73
C ILE A 56 1.44 -15.86 -3.48
N ILE A 57 1.61 -14.58 -3.14
CA ILE A 57 2.32 -14.15 -1.93
C ILE A 57 1.42 -14.24 -0.69
N PHE A 58 0.17 -13.77 -0.78
CA PHE A 58 -0.71 -13.73 0.39
C PHE A 58 -1.30 -15.08 0.79
N ILE A 59 -1.47 -16.03 -0.14
CA ILE A 59 -1.94 -17.38 0.18
C ILE A 59 -1.00 -18.10 1.18
N PRO A 60 0.32 -18.26 0.92
CA PRO A 60 1.21 -18.94 1.86
C PRO A 60 1.40 -18.15 3.16
N VAL A 61 1.43 -16.81 3.10
CA VAL A 61 1.50 -15.96 4.30
C VAL A 61 0.25 -16.15 5.17
N GLY A 62 -0.94 -16.18 4.55
CA GLY A 62 -2.20 -16.42 5.23
C GLY A 62 -2.25 -17.82 5.87
N LEU A 63 -1.82 -18.86 5.15
CA LEU A 63 -1.76 -20.22 5.69
C LEU A 63 -0.76 -20.33 6.85
N ALA A 64 0.41 -19.72 6.74
CA ALA A 64 1.38 -19.68 7.82
C ALA A 64 0.83 -18.95 9.06
N SER A 65 0.13 -17.82 8.85
CA SER A 65 -0.52 -17.06 9.92
C SER A 65 -1.64 -17.86 10.58
N LEU A 66 -2.45 -18.58 9.80
CA LEU A 66 -3.54 -19.40 10.31
C LEU A 66 -3.00 -20.57 11.14
N PHE A 67 -2.02 -21.30 10.60
CA PHE A 67 -1.39 -22.40 11.32
C PHE A 67 -0.69 -21.93 12.60
N SER A 68 -0.08 -20.74 12.57
CA SER A 68 0.50 -20.15 13.78
C SER A 68 -0.57 -19.76 14.81
N SER A 69 -1.76 -19.37 14.38
CA SER A 69 -2.85 -18.99 15.28
C SER A 69 -3.50 -20.22 15.92
N GLU A 70 -3.68 -21.30 15.16
CA GLU A 70 -4.20 -22.57 15.67
C GLU A 70 -3.25 -23.28 16.64
N LYS A 71 -1.94 -23.02 16.55
CA LYS A 71 -0.95 -23.54 17.49
C LYS A 71 -0.93 -22.84 18.85
N VAL A 72 -1.66 -21.73 18.99
CA VAL A 72 -1.77 -21.06 20.27
C VAL A 72 -2.86 -21.76 21.08
N GLU A 73 -2.43 -22.63 21.98
CA GLU A 73 -3.29 -23.22 22.99
C GLU A 73 -3.63 -22.14 24.05
N GLU A 74 -4.79 -21.48 23.89
CA GLU A 74 -5.30 -20.55 24.90
C GLU A 74 -6.08 -21.33 25.97
N ALA A 75 -5.46 -21.51 27.13
CA ALA A 75 -6.12 -22.12 28.27
C ALA A 75 -6.97 -21.07 29.03
N VAL A 76 -8.26 -20.98 28.69
CA VAL A 76 -9.21 -20.10 29.37
C VAL A 76 -9.74 -20.78 30.64
N PHE A 77 -9.41 -20.23 31.81
CA PHE A 77 -9.90 -20.71 33.10
C PHE A 77 -10.85 -19.69 33.74
N ARG A 78 -12.11 -20.10 33.97
CA ARG A 78 -13.10 -19.32 34.73
C ARG A 78 -13.05 -19.74 36.20
N TYR A 79 -12.67 -18.80 37.07
CA TYR A 79 -12.62 -19.03 38.52
C TYR A 79 -14.00 -18.98 39.19
N ASP A 80 -14.97 -18.29 38.57
CA ASP A 80 -16.33 -18.21 39.10
C ASP A 80 -16.96 -19.61 39.19
N ASP A 81 -16.87 -20.43 38.14
CA ASP A 81 -17.54 -21.73 38.08
C ASP A 81 -16.89 -22.80 38.97
N THR A 82 -15.59 -22.67 39.25
CA THR A 82 -14.79 -23.68 39.95
C THR A 82 -14.58 -23.36 41.43
N CYS A 83 -14.62 -22.08 41.80
CA CYS A 83 -14.35 -21.62 43.16
C CYS A 83 -15.61 -21.14 43.90
N LEU A 84 -16.75 -20.98 43.22
CA LEU A 84 -18.03 -20.77 43.90
C LEU A 84 -18.59 -22.12 44.37
N PRO A 85 -18.86 -22.28 45.68
CA PRO A 85 -19.56 -23.45 46.16
C PRO A 85 -20.99 -23.48 45.61
N SER A 86 -21.48 -24.67 45.26
CA SER A 86 -22.82 -24.86 44.69
C SER A 86 -23.96 -24.37 45.59
N SER A 87 -23.72 -24.24 46.90
CA SER A 87 -24.64 -23.64 47.87
C SER A 87 -24.89 -22.16 47.64
N ASP A 88 -23.93 -21.46 47.05
CA ASP A 88 -23.94 -20.00 46.90
C ASP A 88 -23.98 -19.56 45.43
N ALA A 89 -24.24 -20.49 44.49
CA ALA A 89 -24.35 -20.21 43.07
C ALA A 89 -25.45 -19.16 42.77
N ASP A 90 -26.59 -19.25 43.46
CA ASP A 90 -27.71 -18.30 43.31
C ASP A 90 -27.44 -16.93 43.96
N ASN A 91 -26.47 -16.85 44.87
CA ASN A 91 -26.13 -15.64 45.64
C ASN A 91 -24.63 -15.31 45.58
N ALA A 92 -24.00 -15.52 44.41
CA ALA A 92 -22.56 -15.39 44.23
C ALA A 92 -22.01 -14.04 44.74
N VAL A 93 -22.74 -12.95 44.51
CA VAL A 93 -22.34 -11.60 44.95
C VAL A 93 -22.29 -11.48 46.48
N ALA A 94 -23.18 -12.15 47.21
CA ALA A 94 -23.19 -12.13 48.67
C ALA A 94 -22.00 -12.93 49.24
N TYR A 95 -21.70 -14.09 48.64
CA TYR A 95 -20.54 -14.91 49.00
C TYR A 95 -19.21 -14.18 48.73
N ILE A 96 -19.08 -13.50 47.59
CA ILE A 96 -17.88 -12.73 47.23
C ILE A 96 -17.65 -11.56 48.20
N LYS A 97 -18.72 -10.88 48.64
CA LYS A 97 -18.64 -9.71 49.54
C LYS A 97 -18.49 -10.07 51.02
N SER A 98 -18.73 -11.32 51.42
CA SER A 98 -18.61 -11.79 52.81
C SER A 98 -17.18 -11.61 53.34
N ALA A 99 -17.01 -11.07 54.55
CA ALA A 99 -15.69 -11.01 55.21
C ALA A 99 -15.37 -12.28 56.03
N THR A 100 -16.37 -13.12 56.28
CA THR A 100 -16.30 -14.24 57.24
C THR A 100 -15.96 -15.57 56.56
N THR A 101 -16.20 -15.70 55.26
CA THR A 101 -16.01 -16.96 54.52
C THR A 101 -14.61 -17.07 53.93
N ASN A 102 -13.96 -18.23 54.11
CA ASN A 102 -12.70 -18.57 53.46
C ASN A 102 -12.92 -18.78 51.96
N LYS A 103 -12.17 -18.07 51.12
CA LYS A 103 -12.31 -18.08 49.64
C LYS A 103 -11.10 -18.71 48.96
N THR A 104 -10.27 -19.44 49.70
CA THR A 104 -9.07 -20.05 49.14
C THR A 104 -9.47 -21.18 48.19
N CYS A 105 -9.24 -20.96 46.91
CA CYS A 105 -9.50 -21.93 45.85
C CYS A 105 -8.18 -22.24 45.14
N THR A 106 -7.77 -23.50 45.17
CA THR A 106 -6.54 -23.95 44.53
C THR A 106 -6.91 -24.80 43.32
N HIS A 107 -6.62 -24.30 42.13
CA HIS A 107 -6.86 -25.01 40.88
C HIS A 107 -5.54 -25.50 40.28
N LYS A 108 -5.47 -26.78 39.91
CA LYS A 108 -4.34 -27.35 39.19
C LYS A 108 -4.71 -27.41 37.72
N TRP A 109 -3.86 -26.87 36.86
CA TRP A 109 -4.00 -26.99 35.42
C TRP A 109 -2.71 -27.55 34.84
N THR A 110 -2.85 -28.31 33.77
CA THR A 110 -1.75 -28.99 33.08
C THR A 110 -1.70 -28.45 31.67
N VAL A 111 -0.55 -27.94 31.25
CA VAL A 111 -0.25 -27.68 29.84
C VAL A 111 0.18 -29.01 29.24
N SER A 112 -0.57 -29.49 28.25
CA SER A 112 -0.19 -30.71 27.52
C SER A 112 0.81 -30.43 26.42
#